data_AF-A0A7S1DBB3-F1
#
_entry.id   AF-A0A7S1DBB3-F1
#
_cell.length_a   1.000
_cell.length_b   1.000
_cell.length_c   1.000
_cell.angle_alpha   90.00
_cell.angle_beta   90.00
_cell.angle_gamma   90.00
#
_symmetry.space_group_name_H-M   'P 1'
#
loop_
_entity.id
_entity.type
_entity.pdbx_description
1 polymer ?
#
loop_
_entity_poly.entity_id
_entity_poly.type
_entity_poly.pdbx_seq_one_letter_code
_entity_poly.pdbx_strand_id
1 'polypeptide(L)'
;HQPNAVENSDRRLKYGTKIVGGTNASPGEYPFFALWDEQCGASVIHDDLLLSAAHCNVPQLGNSVVVGAYNINNLSGATERRIVQKVNHPKWDDDPQTP
;
A
#
# COMPACT_ATOMS: atom_id res chain seq x y z
N HIS A 1 47.85 9.00 4.35
CA HIS A 1 47.48 9.94 5.43
C HIS A 1 46.10 10.49 5.08
N GLN A 2 45.22 10.53 6.08
CA GLN A 2 43.77 10.30 5.97
C GLN A 2 42.91 11.37 5.25
N PRO A 3 41.67 10.97 4.85
CA PRO A 3 40.75 11.67 3.96
C PRO A 3 39.71 12.50 4.72
N ASN A 4 38.91 13.33 4.03
CA ASN A 4 37.71 13.94 4.60
C ASN A 4 36.48 13.63 3.73
N ALA A 5 35.52 12.94 4.35
CA ALA A 5 34.21 12.61 3.83
C ALA A 5 33.30 13.85 3.78
N VAL A 6 32.43 13.92 2.77
CA VAL A 6 31.16 14.65 2.87
C VAL A 6 30.07 13.62 2.65
N GLU A 7 29.50 13.16 3.76
CA GLU A 7 28.27 12.38 3.80
C GLU A 7 27.14 13.21 3.18
N ASN A 8 26.47 12.66 2.16
CA ASN A 8 25.16 13.16 1.74
C ASN A 8 24.13 12.08 2.02
N SER A 9 23.91 11.86 3.32
CA SER A 9 23.01 10.87 3.90
C SER A 9 21.69 11.52 4.34
N ASP A 10 21.02 12.33 3.51
CA ASP A 10 19.76 12.92 3.98
C ASP A 10 18.75 13.37 2.92
N ARG A 11 18.29 12.45 2.05
CA ARG A 11 17.02 12.64 1.29
C ARG A 11 16.19 11.37 1.10
N ARG A 12 16.24 10.43 2.04
CA ARG A 12 15.11 9.50 2.19
C ARG A 12 14.25 10.06 3.30
N LEU A 13 13.46 11.08 2.98
CA LEU A 13 12.34 11.51 3.82
C LEU A 13 11.59 10.24 4.19
N LYS A 14 11.72 9.81 5.45
CA LYS A 14 10.81 8.84 6.03
C LYS A 14 9.47 9.54 6.10
N TYR A 15 8.71 9.53 5.00
CA TYR A 15 7.30 9.84 5.02
C TYR A 15 6.64 8.75 5.87
N GLY A 16 6.67 8.96 7.18
CA GLY A 16 5.85 8.21 8.11
C GLY A 16 4.42 8.68 7.92
N THR A 17 3.76 8.27 6.82
CA THR A 17 2.30 8.38 6.71
C THR A 17 1.70 7.28 7.56
N LYS A 18 1.82 7.47 8.88
CA LYS A 18 0.99 6.79 9.85
C LYS A 18 -0.31 7.56 9.95
N ILE A 19 -1.41 6.91 10.28
CA ILE A 19 -2.62 7.62 10.67
C ILE A 19 -2.30 8.41 11.94
N VAL A 20 -2.11 9.74 11.82
CA VAL A 20 -1.73 10.62 12.94
C VAL A 20 -3.00 11.18 13.58
N GLY A 21 -3.13 11.03 14.90
CA GLY A 21 -4.31 11.51 15.64
C GLY A 21 -5.58 10.67 15.42
N GLY A 22 -5.49 9.54 14.73
CA GLY A 22 -6.61 8.62 14.56
C GLY A 22 -6.81 7.70 15.77
N THR A 23 -7.94 6.99 15.74
CA THR A 23 -8.29 5.92 16.67
C THR A 23 -8.38 4.59 15.93
N ASN A 24 -8.30 3.48 16.67
CA ASN A 24 -8.55 2.17 16.07
C ASN A 24 -9.98 2.10 15.54
N ALA A 25 -10.15 1.53 14.35
CA ALA A 25 -11.46 1.14 13.86
C ALA A 25 -12.04 0.04 14.75
N SER A 26 -13.35 -0.14 14.69
CA SER A 26 -14.05 -1.31 15.23
C SER A 26 -14.03 -2.46 14.22
N PRO A 27 -14.12 -3.73 14.65
CA PRO A 27 -14.27 -4.85 13.74
C PRO A 27 -15.46 -4.64 12.79
N GLY A 28 -15.22 -4.70 11.48
CA GLY A 28 -16.26 -4.53 10.46
C GLY A 28 -16.72 -3.09 10.20
N GLU A 29 -16.10 -2.07 10.80
CA GLU A 29 -16.45 -0.66 10.57
C GLU A 29 -16.18 -0.23 9.12
N TYR A 30 -15.13 -0.78 8.50
CA TYR A 30 -14.72 -0.50 7.13
C TYR A 30 -14.61 -1.81 6.33
N PRO A 31 -15.72 -2.48 6.01
CA PRO A 31 -15.71 -3.82 5.39
C PRO A 31 -15.15 -3.79 3.96
N PHE A 32 -15.15 -2.61 3.32
CA PHE A 32 -14.58 -2.38 2.00
C PHE A 32 -13.04 -2.23 2.02
N PHE A 33 -12.41 -2.10 3.19
CA PHE A 33 -10.96 -1.99 3.27
C PHE A 33 -10.29 -3.30 2.84
N ALA A 34 -9.21 -3.18 2.08
CA ALA A 34 -8.39 -4.30 1.68
C ALA A 34 -6.91 -3.96 1.86
N LEU A 35 -6.17 -4.88 2.48
CA LEU A 35 -4.72 -4.76 2.69
C LEU A 35 -3.98 -5.33 1.47
N TRP A 36 -3.03 -4.57 0.94
CA TRP A 36 -2.20 -4.97 -0.19
C TRP A 36 -0.72 -4.72 0.14
N ASP A 37 0.11 -5.76 0.07
CA ASP A 37 1.57 -5.68 0.28
C ASP A 37 2.03 -5.10 1.63
N GLU A 38 1.20 -5.24 2.67
CA GLU A 38 1.37 -4.70 4.04
C GLU A 38 1.49 -3.16 4.16
N GLN A 39 1.80 -2.47 3.07
CA GLN A 39 2.13 -1.05 3.01
C GLN A 39 1.11 -0.24 2.20
N CYS A 40 0.28 -0.93 1.41
CA CYS A 40 -0.77 -0.32 0.61
C CYS A 40 -2.16 -0.72 1.09
N GLY A 41 -3.10 0.19 0.86
CA GLY A 41 -4.53 -0.06 1.04
C GLY A 41 -5.26 -0.04 -0.30
N ALA A 42 -6.40 -0.70 -0.34
CA ALA A 42 -7.37 -0.61 -1.42
C ALA A 42 -8.79 -0.58 -0.86
N SER A 43 -9.75 -0.17 -1.68
CA SER A 43 -11.18 -0.18 -1.37
C SER A 43 -11.93 -1.05 -2.36
N VAL A 44 -12.79 -1.94 -1.86
CA VAL A 44 -13.74 -2.69 -2.68
C VAL A 44 -14.80 -1.72 -3.20
N ILE A 45 -14.86 -1.57 -4.52
CA ILE A 45 -15.83 -0.69 -5.20
C ILE A 45 -16.83 -1.47 -6.06
N HIS A 46 -16.55 -2.77 -6.29
CA HIS A 46 -17.42 -3.75 -6.93
C HIS A 46 -17.05 -5.16 -6.44
N ASP A 47 -17.87 -6.16 -6.76
CA ASP A 47 -17.67 -7.56 -6.33
C ASP A 47 -16.28 -8.13 -6.66
N ASP A 48 -15.67 -7.64 -7.75
CA ASP A 48 -14.39 -8.08 -8.30
C ASP A 48 -13.43 -6.92 -8.61
N LEU A 49 -13.73 -5.70 -8.11
CA LEU A 49 -12.96 -4.49 -8.39
C LEU A 49 -12.50 -3.77 -7.13
N LEU A 50 -11.20 -3.51 -7.09
CA LEU A 50 -10.54 -2.74 -6.04
C LEU A 50 -9.98 -1.43 -6.61
N LEU A 51 -10.15 -0.35 -5.86
CA LEU A 51 -9.53 0.95 -6.12
C LEU A 51 -8.34 1.14 -5.18
N SER A 52 -7.18 1.50 -5.73
CA SER A 52 -5.95 1.78 -4.97
C SER A 52 -5.12 2.87 -5.68
N ALA A 53 -4.02 3.29 -5.07
CA ALA A 53 -3.10 4.25 -5.67
C ALA A 53 -2.22 3.58 -6.73
N ALA A 54 -1.95 4.25 -7.85
CA ALA A 54 -1.19 3.66 -8.96
C ALA A 54 0.26 3.26 -8.56
N HIS A 55 0.86 4.00 -7.62
CA HIS A 55 2.19 3.69 -7.06
C HIS A 55 2.22 2.45 -6.17
N CYS A 56 1.06 1.96 -5.71
CA CYS A 56 0.96 0.65 -5.06
C CYS A 56 1.18 -0.42 -6.14
N ASN A 57 2.44 -0.84 -6.29
CA ASN A 57 2.85 -1.77 -7.32
C ASN A 57 3.73 -2.86 -6.72
N VAL A 58 3.15 -4.05 -6.54
CA VAL A 58 3.86 -5.23 -6.10
C VAL A 58 4.33 -6.01 -7.32
N PRO A 59 5.56 -6.55 -7.35
CA PRO A 59 5.99 -7.48 -8.38
C PRO A 59 4.97 -8.62 -8.57
N GLN A 60 4.86 -9.15 -9.80
CA GLN A 60 3.80 -10.12 -10.16
C GLN A 60 3.78 -11.42 -9.32
N LEU A 61 4.88 -11.75 -8.65
CA LEU A 61 4.94 -12.88 -7.71
C LEU A 61 4.44 -12.43 -6.34
N GLY A 62 3.32 -12.99 -5.87
CA GLY A 62 2.73 -12.67 -4.57
C GLY A 62 1.66 -11.58 -4.59
N ASN A 63 1.10 -11.27 -5.76
CA ASN A 63 0.09 -10.21 -5.90
C ASN A 63 -1.30 -10.66 -5.40
N SER A 64 -1.42 -10.86 -4.10
CA SER A 64 -2.68 -11.07 -3.40
C SER A 64 -3.06 -9.85 -2.57
N VAL A 65 -4.35 -9.74 -2.30
CA VAL A 65 -4.95 -8.69 -1.49
C VAL A 65 -5.85 -9.35 -0.46
N VAL A 66 -5.82 -8.83 0.77
CA VAL A 66 -6.62 -9.35 1.88
C VAL A 66 -7.78 -8.41 2.14
N VAL A 67 -8.98 -8.82 1.71
CA VAL A 67 -10.22 -8.04 1.84
C VAL A 67 -10.82 -8.23 3.22
N GLY A 68 -11.25 -7.14 3.85
CA GLY A 68 -11.83 -7.15 5.20
C GLY A 68 -10.80 -7.32 6.32
N ALA A 69 -9.52 -7.04 6.04
CA ALA A 69 -8.46 -7.12 7.05
C ALA A 69 -8.70 -6.08 8.15
N TYR A 70 -8.85 -6.56 9.39
CA TYR A 70 -8.99 -5.70 10.57
C TYR A 70 -7.69 -5.61 11.39
N ASN A 71 -6.99 -6.73 11.56
CA ASN A 71 -5.73 -6.80 12.28
C ASN A 71 -4.70 -7.54 11.42
N ILE A 72 -3.61 -6.88 11.04
CA ILE A 72 -2.57 -7.47 10.19
C ILE A 72 -1.91 -8.70 10.81
N ASN A 73 -1.91 -8.80 12.15
CA ASN A 73 -1.38 -9.96 12.88
C ASN A 73 -2.42 -11.07 13.07
N ASN A 74 -3.67 -10.84 12.68
CA ASN A 74 -4.77 -11.80 12.77
C ASN A 74 -5.79 -11.54 11.64
N LEU A 75 -5.60 -12.24 10.53
CA LEU A 75 -6.45 -12.13 9.34
C LEU A 75 -7.72 -13.00 9.42
N SER A 76 -8.09 -13.49 10.61
CA SER A 76 -9.33 -14.25 10.81
C SER A 76 -10.55 -13.43 10.37
N GLY A 77 -11.41 -14.04 9.55
CA GLY A 77 -12.58 -13.39 8.97
C GLY A 77 -12.30 -12.53 7.73
N ALA A 78 -11.04 -12.34 7.34
CA ALA A 78 -10.66 -11.70 6.09
C ALA A 78 -10.54 -12.74 4.95
N THR A 79 -10.60 -12.27 3.71
CA THR A 79 -10.49 -13.14 2.53
C THR A 79 -9.32 -12.71 1.66
N GLU A 80 -8.39 -13.63 1.41
CA GLU A 80 -7.31 -13.42 0.44
C GLU A 80 -7.82 -13.66 -0.99
N ARG A 81 -7.50 -12.74 -1.91
CA ARG A 81 -7.83 -12.80 -3.33
C ARG A 81 -6.61 -12.52 -4.17
N ARG A 82 -6.47 -13.23 -5.30
CA ARG A 82 -5.41 -12.98 -6.28
C ARG A 82 -5.80 -11.84 -7.20
N ILE A 83 -4.91 -10.89 -7.41
CA ILE A 83 -5.07 -9.84 -8.42
C ILE A 83 -4.71 -10.43 -9.79
N VAL A 84 -5.65 -10.38 -10.73
CA VAL A 84 -5.45 -10.90 -12.10
C VAL A 84 -5.16 -9.80 -13.13
N GLN A 85 -5.51 -8.56 -12.81
CA GLN A 85 -5.31 -7.41 -13.68
C GLN A 85 -5.10 -6.15 -12.83
N LYS A 86 -4.19 -5.30 -13.26
CA LYS A 86 -3.97 -3.95 -12.73
C LYS A 86 -4.14 -2.96 -13.87
N VAL A 87 -4.96 -1.93 -13.67
CA VAL A 87 -5.18 -0.85 -14.64
C VAL A 87 -4.79 0.46 -13.97
N ASN A 88 -3.63 0.99 -14.36
CA ASN A 88 -3.22 2.33 -13.93
C ASN A 88 -3.95 3.40 -14.74
N HIS A 89 -4.16 4.55 -14.13
CA HIS A 89 -4.64 5.73 -14.85
C HIS A 89 -3.66 6.07 -15.99
N PRO A 90 -4.12 6.43 -17.21
CA PRO A 90 -3.25 6.63 -18.38
C PRO A 90 -2.27 7.80 -18.26
N LYS A 91 -2.48 8.69 -17.28
CA LYS A 91 -1.57 9.80 -16.95
C LYS A 91 -0.70 9.54 -15.71
N TRP A 92 -0.75 8.33 -15.15
CA TRP A 92 0.18 7.96 -14.09
C TRP A 92 1.57 7.79 -14.70
N ASP A 93 2.55 8.43 -14.09
CA ASP A 93 3.96 8.34 -14.45
C ASP A 93 4.69 7.70 -13.28
N ASP A 94 5.40 6.61 -13.54
CA ASP A 94 6.23 5.91 -12.55
C ASP A 94 7.72 6.29 -12.65
N ASP A 95 8.08 7.28 -13.47
CA ASP A 95 9.42 7.85 -13.54
C ASP A 95 9.72 8.66 -12.26
N PRO A 96 10.70 8.24 -11.43
CA PRO A 96 11.08 9.00 -10.25
C PRO A 96 11.85 10.30 -10.55
N GLN A 97 12.06 10.65 -11.82
CA GLN A 97 12.77 11.85 -12.27
C GLN A 97 11.88 12.91 -12.94
N THR A 98 10.57 12.67 -13.13
CA THR A 98 9.67 13.72 -13.61
C THR A 98 9.32 14.72 -12.48
N PRO A 99 9.40 16.05 -12.74
CA PRO A 99 9.18 17.08 -11.71
C PRO A 99 7.77 17.10 -11.10
#